data_AF-A0A2A3YMV9-F1
#
_entry.id   AF-A0A2A3YMV9-F1
#
_cell.length_a   1.000
_cell.length_b   1.000
_cell.length_c   1.000
_cell.angle_alpha   90.00
_cell.angle_beta   90.00
_cell.angle_gamma   90.00
#
_symmetry.space_group_name_H-M   'P 1'
#
loop_
_entity.id
_entity.type
_entity.pdbx_description
1 polymer ?
#
loop_
_entity_poly.entity_id
_entity_poly.type
_entity_poly.pdbx_seq_one_letter_code
_entity_poly.pdbx_strand_id
1 'polypeptide(L)'
;MPGLYLAALLVPTGCMALLDRRFHLVLWRAPRRSALALAIGIGFFLLWDLAAIASGHYRMGQSPAMTGVHLAPELPLEELVFVSFLAYTTLVLWGLLDLAARRRRTHGGPRGGRRAP
;
A
#
# COMPACT_ATOMS: atom_id res chain seq x y z
N MET A 1 -23.96 6.97 7.80
CA MET A 1 -23.71 7.39 6.41
C MET A 1 -22.94 6.26 5.73
N PRO A 2 -23.63 5.36 4.99
CA PRO A 2 -22.96 4.25 4.32
C PRO A 2 -21.94 4.77 3.30
N GLY A 3 -20.78 4.11 3.19
CA GLY A 3 -19.73 4.44 2.21
C GLY A 3 -18.65 5.42 2.67
N LEU A 4 -18.77 5.99 3.88
CA LEU A 4 -17.73 6.88 4.44
C LEU A 4 -16.40 6.14 4.63
N TYR A 5 -16.46 4.85 4.98
CA TYR A 5 -15.27 4.00 5.11
C TYR A 5 -14.57 3.81 3.77
N LEU A 6 -15.32 3.49 2.72
CA LEU A 6 -14.76 3.38 1.37
C LEU A 6 -14.13 4.69 0.91
N ALA A 7 -14.79 5.84 1.16
CA ALA A 7 -14.22 7.15 0.86
C ALA A 7 -12.92 7.41 1.63
N ALA A 8 -12.87 7.04 2.91
CA ALA A 8 -11.68 7.15 3.76
C ALA A 8 -10.53 6.25 3.30
N LEU A 9 -10.79 5.20 2.52
CA LEU A 9 -9.74 4.40 1.87
C LEU A 9 -9.34 4.98 0.51
N LEU A 10 -10.32 5.32 -0.33
CA LEU A 10 -10.07 5.77 -1.70
C LEU A 10 -9.38 7.14 -1.76
N VAL A 11 -9.74 8.08 -0.89
CA VAL A 11 -9.14 9.43 -0.89
C VAL A 11 -7.64 9.37 -0.58
N PRO A 12 -7.17 8.74 0.52
CA PRO A 12 -5.74 8.55 0.77
C PRO A 12 -5.04 7.71 -0.30
N THR A 13 -5.71 6.67 -0.84
CA THR A 13 -5.16 5.89 -1.95
C THR A 13 -4.87 6.76 -3.16
N GLY A 14 -5.81 7.65 -3.52
CA GLY A 14 -5.63 8.62 -4.59
C GLY A 14 -4.47 9.59 -4.32
N CYS A 15 -4.35 10.10 -3.09
CA CYS A 15 -3.21 10.93 -2.68
C CYS A 15 -1.87 10.19 -2.83
N MET A 16 -1.82 8.91 -2.43
CA MET A 16 -0.63 8.07 -2.62
C MET A 16 -0.33 7.81 -4.09
N ALA A 17 -1.35 7.66 -4.94
CA ALA A 17 -1.19 7.54 -6.40
C ALA A 17 -0.61 8.81 -7.04
N LEU A 18 -1.03 9.98 -6.56
CA LEU A 18 -0.45 11.25 -7.01
C LEU A 18 1.01 11.40 -6.57
N LEU A 19 1.37 10.96 -5.35
CA LEU A 19 2.76 10.95 -4.89
C LEU A 19 3.63 9.98 -5.70
N ASP A 20 3.16 8.75 -5.92
CA ASP A 20 3.86 7.76 -6.75
C ASP A 20 4.09 8.30 -8.16
N ARG A 21 3.07 8.95 -8.73
CA ARG A 21 3.18 9.60 -10.03
C ARG A 21 4.19 10.74 -10.05
N ARG A 22 4.16 11.62 -9.05
CA ARG A 22 5.02 12.81 -8.99
C ARG A 22 6.50 12.46 -8.85
N PHE A 23 6.81 11.43 -8.06
CA PHE A 23 8.19 11.06 -7.74
C PHE A 23 8.70 9.84 -8.50
N HIS A 24 7.86 9.23 -9.35
CA HIS A 24 8.18 8.01 -10.10
C HIS A 24 8.79 6.93 -9.20
N LEU A 25 8.07 6.53 -8.16
CA LEU A 25 8.64 5.71 -7.08
C LEU A 25 8.52 4.21 -7.42
N VAL A 26 7.30 3.77 -7.72
CA VAL A 26 6.89 2.38 -7.73
C VAL A 26 6.24 2.05 -9.07
N LEU A 27 4.94 2.32 -9.26
CA LEU A 27 4.23 1.91 -10.48
C LEU A 27 4.81 2.63 -11.69
N TRP A 28 5.14 3.91 -11.58
CA TRP A 28 5.68 4.69 -12.70
C TRP A 28 7.18 4.50 -12.93
N ARG A 29 7.85 3.77 -12.05
CA ARG A 29 9.26 3.38 -12.24
C ARG A 29 9.37 2.00 -12.88
N ALA A 30 8.56 1.05 -12.44
CA ALA A 30 8.60 -0.34 -12.90
C ALA A 30 7.20 -1.00 -12.86
N PRO A 31 6.28 -0.61 -13.76
CA PRO A 31 4.85 -0.93 -13.65
C PRO A 31 4.58 -2.42 -13.55
N ARG A 32 5.27 -3.24 -14.35
CA ARG A 32 5.10 -4.71 -14.33
C ARG A 32 5.51 -5.35 -13.01
N ARG A 33 6.68 -4.98 -12.47
CA ARG A 33 7.22 -5.57 -11.24
C ARG A 33 6.40 -5.10 -10.02
N SER A 34 6.03 -3.83 -10.02
CA SER A 34 5.22 -3.23 -8.97
C SER A 34 3.80 -3.77 -8.96
N ALA A 35 3.18 -3.94 -10.14
CA ALA A 35 1.87 -4.59 -10.24
C ALA A 35 1.92 -6.04 -9.76
N LEU A 36 2.97 -6.79 -10.11
CA LEU A 36 3.16 -8.16 -9.63
C LEU A 36 3.33 -8.21 -8.11
N ALA A 37 4.18 -7.34 -7.53
CA ALA A 37 4.36 -7.26 -6.09
C ALA A 37 3.06 -6.90 -5.36
N LEU A 38 2.28 -5.96 -5.92
CA LEU A 38 0.98 -5.58 -5.40
C LEU A 38 0.00 -6.76 -5.46
N ALA A 39 -0.08 -7.45 -6.59
CA ALA A 39 -0.96 -8.61 -6.77
C ALA A 39 -0.59 -9.76 -5.81
N ILE A 40 0.70 -10.03 -5.63
CA ILE A 40 1.19 -11.03 -4.67
C ILE A 40 0.84 -10.62 -3.24
N GLY A 41 1.08 -9.36 -2.87
CA GLY A 41 0.76 -8.85 -1.54
C GLY A 41 -0.74 -8.93 -1.23
N ILE A 42 -1.58 -8.49 -2.17
CA ILE A 42 -3.04 -8.59 -2.07
C ILE A 42 -3.45 -10.05 -1.94
N GLY A 43 -2.98 -10.94 -2.82
CA GLY A 43 -3.32 -12.35 -2.78
C GLY A 43 -2.91 -13.04 -1.47
N PHE A 44 -1.73 -12.72 -0.95
CA PHE A 44 -1.25 -13.22 0.34
C PHE A 44 -2.14 -12.77 1.50
N PHE A 45 -2.44 -11.47 1.60
CA PHE A 45 -3.28 -10.95 2.66
C PHE A 45 -4.72 -11.45 2.56
N LEU A 46 -5.27 -11.59 1.35
CA LEU A 46 -6.58 -12.20 1.16
C LEU A 46 -6.58 -13.66 1.59
N LEU A 47 -5.59 -14.46 1.20
CA LEU A 47 -5.52 -15.86 1.62
C LEU A 47 -5.43 -15.98 3.15
N TRP A 48 -4.65 -15.09 3.78
CA TRP A 48 -4.56 -14.98 5.23
C TRP A 48 -5.91 -14.61 5.86
N ASP A 49 -6.61 -13.65 5.28
CA ASP A 49 -7.92 -13.20 5.75
C ASP A 49 -8.97 -14.32 5.66
N LEU A 50 -9.02 -15.03 4.54
CA LEU A 50 -9.85 -16.23 4.38
C LEU A 50 -9.52 -17.30 5.43
N ALA A 51 -8.24 -17.50 5.76
CA ALA A 51 -7.84 -18.45 6.80
C ALA A 51 -8.27 -17.98 8.21
N ALA A 52 -8.23 -16.67 8.48
CA ALA A 52 -8.68 -16.07 9.74
C ALA A 52 -10.21 -16.16 9.89
N ILE A 53 -10.95 -15.97 8.80
CA ILE A 53 -12.41 -16.16 8.73
C ILE A 53 -12.76 -17.64 8.96
N ALA A 54 -12.12 -18.56 8.23
CA ALA A 54 -12.37 -20.00 8.36
C ALA A 54 -12.05 -20.56 9.76
N SER A 55 -11.14 -19.92 10.50
CA SER A 55 -10.81 -20.27 11.88
C SER A 55 -11.71 -19.58 12.92
N GLY A 56 -12.71 -18.80 12.49
CA GLY A 56 -13.70 -18.15 13.35
C GLY A 56 -13.18 -16.93 14.10
N HIS A 57 -12.02 -16.38 13.72
CA HIS A 57 -11.45 -15.18 14.36
C HIS A 57 -12.19 -13.90 13.95
N TYR A 58 -12.70 -13.86 12.72
CA TYR A 58 -13.44 -12.72 12.19
C TYR A 58 -14.94 -12.93 12.35
N ARG A 59 -15.59 -12.02 13.09
CA ARG A 59 -17.04 -11.86 13.09
C ARG A 59 -17.37 -10.54 12.41
N MET A 60 -18.28 -10.60 11.45
CA MET A 60 -18.79 -9.47 10.69
C MET A 60 -19.11 -8.29 11.61
N GLY A 61 -18.28 -7.25 11.59
CA GLY A 61 -18.59 -6.00 12.28
C GLY A 61 -19.78 -5.38 11.57
N GLN A 62 -20.99 -5.51 12.13
CA GLN A 62 -22.19 -4.85 11.63
C GLN A 62 -22.08 -3.33 11.85
N SER A 63 -21.17 -2.68 11.13
CA SER A 63 -20.95 -1.25 11.24
C SER A 63 -21.85 -0.53 10.23
N PRO A 64 -22.69 0.43 10.67
CA PRO A 64 -23.59 1.20 9.79
C PRO A 64 -22.87 2.06 8.73
N ALA A 65 -21.53 2.06 8.71
CA ALA A 65 -20.70 2.75 7.72
C ALA A 65 -20.33 1.88 6.51
N MET A 66 -20.56 0.56 6.58
CA MET A 66 -20.27 -0.37 5.48
C MET A 66 -21.32 -0.24 4.38
N THR A 67 -20.89 -0.48 3.13
CA THR A 67 -21.74 -0.45 1.93
C THR A 67 -22.67 -1.66 1.85
N GLY A 68 -22.35 -2.75 2.56
CA GLY A 68 -23.12 -4.00 2.56
C GLY A 68 -22.86 -4.87 1.32
N VAL A 69 -21.84 -4.55 0.51
CA VAL A 69 -21.44 -5.36 -0.65
C VAL A 69 -20.46 -6.44 -0.20
N HIS A 70 -20.81 -7.70 -0.45
CA HIS A 70 -20.00 -8.86 -0.10
C HIS A 70 -19.47 -9.54 -1.36
N LEU A 71 -18.17 -9.81 -1.39
CA LEU A 71 -17.48 -10.51 -2.47
C LEU A 71 -17.52 -12.04 -2.30
N ALA A 72 -17.59 -12.50 -1.04
CA ALA A 72 -17.74 -13.89 -0.63
C ALA A 72 -18.63 -13.93 0.64
N PRO A 73 -19.19 -15.09 1.04
CA PRO A 73 -19.83 -15.21 2.35
C PRO A 73 -18.80 -14.80 3.41
N GLU A 74 -19.05 -13.66 4.06
CA GLU A 74 -18.21 -13.02 5.08
C GLU A 74 -17.05 -12.11 4.60
N LEU A 75 -16.81 -11.93 3.30
CA LEU A 75 -15.76 -11.01 2.81
C LEU A 75 -16.34 -9.72 2.21
N PRO A 76 -16.32 -8.59 2.94
CA PRO A 76 -16.83 -7.30 2.44
C PRO A 76 -15.89 -6.68 1.38
N LEU A 77 -16.46 -5.97 0.41
CA LEU A 77 -15.69 -5.30 -0.65
C LEU A 77 -14.63 -4.34 -0.09
N GLU A 78 -14.95 -3.67 1.01
CA GLU A 78 -14.08 -2.69 1.64
C GLU A 78 -12.78 -3.32 2.18
N GLU A 79 -12.79 -4.61 2.51
CA GLU A 79 -11.60 -5.33 2.96
C GLU A 79 -10.61 -5.54 1.82
N LEU A 80 -11.10 -5.89 0.63
CA LEU A 80 -10.28 -5.92 -0.58
C LEU A 80 -9.66 -4.54 -0.86
N VAL A 81 -10.45 -3.47 -0.72
CA VAL A 81 -9.97 -2.09 -0.91
C VAL A 81 -8.94 -1.72 0.17
N PHE A 82 -9.16 -2.12 1.42
CA PHE A 82 -8.26 -1.89 2.53
C PHE A 82 -6.91 -2.60 2.33
N VAL A 83 -6.92 -3.89 1.99
CA VAL A 83 -5.71 -4.67 1.70
C VAL A 83 -4.98 -4.07 0.51
N SER A 84 -5.70 -3.68 -0.54
CA SER A 84 -5.12 -3.01 -1.70
C SER A 84 -4.46 -1.69 -1.31
N PHE A 85 -5.14 -0.86 -0.51
CA PHE A 85 -4.62 0.39 0.03
C PHE A 85 -3.37 0.17 0.90
N LEU A 86 -3.40 -0.81 1.79
CA LEU A 86 -2.30 -1.15 2.69
C LEU A 86 -1.07 -1.60 1.88
N ALA A 87 -1.25 -2.54 0.96
CA ALA A 87 -0.17 -3.04 0.12
C ALA A 87 0.41 -1.93 -0.76
N TYR A 88 -0.46 -1.12 -1.37
CA TYR A 88 -0.03 0.00 -2.20
C TYR A 88 0.73 1.07 -1.42
N THR A 89 0.21 1.49 -0.26
CA THR A 89 0.86 2.48 0.62
C THR A 89 2.23 1.98 1.08
N THR A 90 2.34 0.70 1.42
CA THR A 90 3.63 0.08 1.80
C THR A 90 4.66 0.19 0.69
N LEU A 91 4.27 -0.09 -0.56
CA LEU A 91 5.17 0.03 -1.71
C LEU A 91 5.60 1.49 -1.93
N VAL A 92 4.66 2.44 -1.89
CA VAL A 92 4.96 3.87 -2.05
C VAL A 92 5.93 4.35 -0.97
N LEU A 93 5.70 3.95 0.29
CA LEU A 93 6.58 4.27 1.41
C LEU A 93 7.99 3.70 1.19
N TRP A 94 8.10 2.44 0.75
CA TRP A 94 9.38 1.84 0.42
C TRP A 94 10.10 2.61 -0.69
N GLY A 95 9.40 3.02 -1.74
CA GLY A 95 9.96 3.84 -2.82
C GLY A 95 10.47 5.19 -2.32
N LEU A 96 9.74 5.85 -1.40
CA LEU A 96 10.17 7.10 -0.77
C LEU A 96 11.45 6.91 0.06
N LEU A 97 11.55 5.81 0.80
CA LEU A 97 12.74 5.48 1.58
C LEU A 97 13.95 5.19 0.68
N ASP A 98 13.78 4.44 -0.42
CA ASP A 98 14.83 4.22 -1.42
C ASP A 98 15.32 5.55 -2.02
N LEU A 99 14.40 6.44 -2.38
CA LEU A 99 14.72 7.77 -2.90
C LEU A 99 15.51 8.61 -1.87
N ALA A 100 15.05 8.64 -0.61
CA ALA A 100 15.70 9.38 0.47
C ALA A 100 17.11 8.82 0.76
N ALA A 101 17.27 7.50 0.78
CA ALA A 101 18.55 6.85 0.98
C ALA A 101 19.55 7.18 -0.15
N ARG A 102 19.09 7.20 -1.41
CA ARG A 102 19.92 7.61 -2.56
C ARG A 102 20.38 9.06 -2.46
N ARG A 103 19.49 9.98 -2.08
CA ARG A 103 19.84 11.41 -1.87
C ARG A 103 20.86 11.63 -0.76
N ARG A 104 20.80 10.84 0.32
CA ARG A 104 21.81 10.91 1.39
C ARG A 104 23.19 10.46 0.91
N ARG A 105 23.26 9.42 0.08
CA ARG A 105 24.53 8.92 -0.49
C ARG A 105 25.22 9.94 -1.41
N THR A 106 24.46 10.71 -2.18
CA THR A 106 25.04 11.74 -3.07
C THR A 106 25.53 12.98 -2.33
N HIS A 107 24.92 13.35 -1.20
CA HIS A 107 25.40 14.46 -0.35
C HIS A 107 26.51 14.07 0.64
N GLY A 108 26.68 12.78 0.94
CA GLY A 108 27.77 12.24 1.75
C GLY A 108 29.07 11.96 0.98
N GLY A 109 29.21 12.40 -0.27
CA GLY A 109 30.44 12.27 -1.05
C GLY A 109 31.66 12.81 -0.29
N PRO A 110 32.84 12.18 -0.40
CA PRO A 110 33.92 12.27 0.57
C PRO A 110 34.41 13.71 0.78
N ARG A 111 34.00 14.32 1.91
CA ARG A 111 34.73 15.42 2.53
C ARG A 111 35.94 14.83 3.25
N GLY A 112 37.06 14.67 2.56
CA GLY A 112 38.29 14.27 3.24
C GLY A 112 39.35 13.70 2.31
N GLY A 113 39.96 14.56 1.50
CA GLY A 113 41.06 14.17 0.63
C GLY A 113 41.80 15.36 0.04
N ARG A 114 41.94 16.46 0.78
CA ARG A 114 42.91 17.50 0.44
C ARG A 114 43.84 17.67 1.63
N ARG A 115 45.05 17.11 1.50
CA ARG A 115 46.30 17.68 1.99
C ARG A 115 47.42 17.11 1.11
N ALA A 116 47.85 17.94 0.16
CA ALA A 116 49.24 17.99 -0.31
C ALA A 116 50.15 18.22 0.93
N PRO A 117 51.45 17.87 0.91
CA PRO A 117 52.42 18.20 -0.13
C PRO A 117 52.93 17.01 -0.96
#